data_AF-O59069-F1
#
_entry.id   AF-O59069-F1
#
_cell.length_a   1.000
_cell.length_b   1.000
_cell.length_c   1.000
_cell.angle_alpha   90.00
_cell.angle_beta   90.00
_cell.angle_gamma   90.00
#
_symmetry.space_group_name_H-M   'P 1'
#
loop_
_entity.id
_entity.type
_entity.pdbx_description
1 polymer ?
#
loop_
_entity_poly.entity_id
_entity_poly.type
_entity_poly.pdbx_seq_one_letter_code
_entity_poly.pdbx_strand_id
1 'polypeptide(L)'
;MSLENLLYSIGLAMEKVFIKIKEFLLPKPTENPESFRFLRKLVKRNITYHELVSLRLQLIFIIYLISLLLITMLLKDPLTLLLTFVIEFLYIRYTIIRNWNLIIGPRAYRFFYYGISTITFVAFLGYVLIRKVATELIYYLTYISSIFVIVVVFRYYFKHKFGRDYTYGIIEEVKEDLVRVFVHDDIAANVKPGYYWVPKVSEAKEGDIVKLLVENRTFRSSIPVRILEVSQSSQTSTEPKEESE
;
A
#
# COMPACT_ATOMS: atom_id res chain seq x y z
N MET A 1 17.29 -44.19 -16.93
CA MET A 1 17.68 -42.77 -16.75
C MET A 1 19.05 -42.75 -16.10
N SER A 2 20.06 -42.14 -16.72
CA SER A 2 21.42 -42.08 -16.15
C SER A 2 21.47 -41.08 -14.99
N LEU A 3 22.32 -41.39 -14.00
CA LEU A 3 22.53 -40.61 -12.78
C LEU A 3 23.00 -39.17 -13.10
N GLU A 4 23.74 -39.02 -14.20
CA GLU A 4 24.21 -37.74 -14.75
C GLU A 4 23.06 -36.82 -15.18
N ASN A 5 22.03 -37.36 -15.84
CA ASN A 5 20.85 -36.58 -16.24
C ASN A 5 20.05 -36.12 -15.02
N LEU A 6 20.04 -36.93 -13.95
CA LEU A 6 19.37 -36.61 -12.70
C LEU A 6 20.11 -35.47 -11.97
N LEU A 7 21.44 -35.58 -11.85
CA LEU A 7 22.29 -34.52 -11.27
C LEU A 7 22.22 -33.20 -12.05
N TYR A 8 22.23 -33.27 -13.39
CA TYR A 8 22.08 -32.08 -14.23
C TYR A 8 20.71 -31.42 -14.06
N SER A 9 19.63 -32.20 -13.99
CA SER A 9 18.28 -31.66 -13.75
C SER A 9 18.13 -31.03 -12.36
N ILE A 10 18.76 -31.61 -11.33
CA ILE A 10 18.84 -31.03 -9.98
C ILE A 10 19.63 -29.71 -10.02
N GLY A 11 20.76 -29.67 -10.73
CA GLY A 11 21.57 -28.46 -10.90
C GLY A 11 20.78 -27.32 -11.54
N LEU A 12 20.09 -27.59 -12.65
CA LEU A 12 19.23 -26.60 -13.32
C LEU A 12 18.04 -26.15 -12.44
N ALA A 13 17.46 -27.07 -11.66
CA ALA A 13 16.39 -26.72 -10.73
C ALA A 13 16.91 -25.82 -9.60
N MET A 14 18.08 -26.13 -9.04
CA MET A 14 18.75 -25.35 -8.00
C MET A 14 19.10 -23.95 -8.48
N GLU A 15 19.60 -23.81 -9.72
CA GLU A 15 19.91 -22.51 -10.32
C GLU A 15 18.65 -21.64 -10.47
N LYS A 16 17.54 -22.22 -10.97
CA LYS A 16 16.26 -21.51 -11.08
C LYS A 16 15.72 -21.08 -9.71
N VAL A 17 15.87 -21.92 -8.69
CA VAL A 17 15.47 -21.59 -7.31
C VAL A 17 16.35 -20.47 -6.76
N PHE A 18 17.66 -20.53 -6.96
CA PHE A 18 18.60 -19.52 -6.51
C PHE A 18 18.33 -18.15 -7.16
N ILE A 19 18.08 -18.11 -8.48
CA ILE A 19 17.69 -16.88 -9.18
C ILE A 19 16.42 -16.29 -8.58
N LYS A 20 15.38 -17.11 -8.36
CA LYS A 20 14.13 -16.65 -7.73
C LYS A 20 14.32 -16.13 -6.30
N ILE A 21 15.14 -16.81 -5.49
CA ILE A 21 15.47 -16.36 -4.13
C ILE A 21 16.22 -15.03 -4.18
N LYS A 22 17.20 -14.90 -5.10
CA LYS A 22 17.95 -13.66 -5.30
C LYS A 22 17.05 -12.51 -5.74
N GLU A 23 16.12 -12.75 -6.65
CA GLU A 23 15.12 -11.76 -7.09
C GLU A 23 14.16 -11.38 -5.95
N PHE A 24 13.80 -12.32 -5.09
CA PHE A 24 12.99 -12.05 -3.90
C PHE A 24 13.74 -11.19 -2.88
N LEU A 25 15.00 -11.51 -2.61
CA LEU A 25 15.87 -10.79 -1.67
C LEU A 25 16.38 -9.46 -2.23
N LEU A 26 16.48 -9.29 -3.54
CA LEU A 26 16.90 -8.07 -4.22
C LEU A 26 15.91 -7.75 -5.35
N PRO A 27 14.69 -7.33 -5.01
CA PRO A 27 13.67 -7.04 -6.00
C PRO A 27 14.07 -5.80 -6.80
N LYS A 28 13.71 -5.80 -8.09
CA LYS A 28 13.83 -4.64 -8.97
C LYS A 28 12.43 -4.15 -9.35
N PRO A 29 12.24 -2.83 -9.54
CA PRO A 29 11.00 -2.29 -10.10
C PRO A 29 10.67 -2.96 -11.43
N THR A 30 9.42 -3.37 -11.60
CA THR A 30 8.92 -3.90 -12.88
C THR A 30 8.01 -2.84 -13.50
N GLU A 31 8.09 -2.68 -14.82
CA GLU A 31 7.21 -1.80 -15.59
C GLU A 31 5.88 -2.48 -15.96
N ASN A 32 5.87 -3.81 -15.97
CA ASN A 32 4.68 -4.58 -16.34
C ASN A 32 3.84 -4.95 -15.11
N PRO A 33 2.51 -4.70 -15.14
CA PRO A 33 1.62 -5.07 -14.06
C PRO A 33 1.52 -6.59 -13.87
N GLU A 34 1.61 -7.06 -12.63
CA GLU A 34 1.36 -8.47 -12.32
C GLU A 34 -0.11 -8.85 -12.56
N SER A 35 -0.35 -10.07 -13.04
CA SER A 35 -1.73 -10.56 -13.23
C SER A 35 -2.35 -10.97 -11.88
N PHE A 36 -3.13 -10.08 -11.28
CA PHE A 36 -3.86 -10.32 -10.03
C PHE A 36 -5.18 -11.09 -10.23
N ARG A 37 -5.13 -12.28 -10.84
CA ARG A 37 -6.34 -13.05 -11.20
C ARG A 37 -7.24 -13.36 -9.99
N PHE A 38 -6.65 -13.81 -8.88
CA PHE A 38 -7.39 -14.18 -7.68
C PHE A 38 -8.02 -12.97 -6.98
N LEU A 39 -7.27 -11.87 -6.81
CA LEU A 39 -7.78 -10.65 -6.20
C LEU A 39 -8.88 -10.01 -7.06
N ARG A 40 -8.71 -9.96 -8.38
CA ARG A 40 -9.77 -9.45 -9.28
C ARG A 40 -11.05 -10.28 -9.19
N LYS A 41 -10.94 -11.62 -9.10
CA LYS A 41 -12.10 -12.50 -8.92
C LYS A 41 -12.82 -12.26 -7.59
N LEU A 42 -12.07 -11.93 -6.54
CA LEU A 42 -12.63 -11.69 -5.21
C LEU A 42 -13.41 -10.38 -5.12
N VAL A 43 -12.97 -9.31 -5.81
CA VAL A 43 -13.52 -7.98 -5.55
C VAL A 43 -14.69 -7.55 -6.47
N LYS A 44 -15.04 -8.29 -7.54
CA LYS A 44 -16.24 -8.05 -8.39
C LYS A 44 -16.51 -6.57 -8.81
N ARG A 45 -15.51 -5.69 -8.75
CA ARG A 45 -15.61 -4.24 -8.99
C ARG A 45 -14.46 -3.82 -9.91
N ASN A 46 -14.66 -2.76 -10.70
CA ASN A 46 -13.59 -2.14 -11.48
C ASN A 46 -12.58 -1.52 -10.52
N ILE A 47 -11.53 -2.27 -10.22
CA ILE A 47 -10.45 -1.87 -9.30
C ILE A 47 -9.19 -1.66 -10.11
N THR A 48 -8.53 -0.54 -9.81
CA THR A 48 -7.32 -0.15 -10.51
C THR A 48 -6.12 -0.98 -10.05
N TYR A 49 -5.05 -1.02 -10.84
CA TYR A 49 -3.86 -1.78 -10.46
C TYR A 49 -3.29 -1.32 -9.12
N HIS A 50 -3.26 -0.01 -8.90
CA HIS A 50 -2.82 0.60 -7.66
C HIS A 50 -3.61 0.08 -6.45
N GLU A 51 -4.94 0.06 -6.54
CA GLU A 51 -5.82 -0.44 -5.49
C GLU A 51 -5.63 -1.95 -5.24
N LEU A 52 -5.34 -2.75 -6.26
CA LEU A 52 -5.01 -4.17 -6.09
C LEU A 52 -3.71 -4.37 -5.30
N VAL A 53 -2.69 -3.54 -5.53
CA VAL A 53 -1.45 -3.56 -4.74
C VAL A 53 -1.72 -3.12 -3.31
N SER A 54 -2.48 -2.04 -3.11
CA SER A 54 -2.87 -1.57 -1.77
C SER A 54 -3.63 -2.67 -1.00
N LEU A 55 -4.62 -3.30 -1.64
CA LEU A 55 -5.37 -4.42 -1.08
C LEU A 55 -4.47 -5.61 -0.74
N ARG A 56 -3.53 -5.97 -1.62
CA ARG A 56 -2.56 -7.04 -1.35
C ARG A 56 -1.74 -6.73 -0.10
N LEU A 57 -1.24 -5.51 0.05
CA LEU A 57 -0.48 -5.08 1.24
C LEU A 57 -1.35 -5.13 2.51
N GLN A 58 -2.62 -4.71 2.43
CA GLN A 58 -3.56 -4.82 3.55
C GLN A 58 -3.80 -6.28 3.95
N LEU A 59 -4.01 -7.18 2.99
CA LEU A 59 -4.23 -8.60 3.26
C LEU A 59 -2.98 -9.27 3.85
N ILE A 60 -1.78 -8.95 3.34
CA ILE A 60 -0.51 -9.41 3.92
C ILE A 60 -0.44 -9.02 5.39
N PHE A 61 -0.73 -7.75 5.69
CA PHE A 61 -0.66 -7.23 7.06
C PHE A 61 -1.72 -7.84 7.98
N ILE A 62 -2.95 -8.10 7.49
CA ILE A 62 -3.99 -8.78 8.26
C ILE A 62 -3.57 -10.23 8.57
N ILE A 63 -3.06 -10.96 7.58
CA ILE A 63 -2.55 -12.32 7.78
C ILE A 63 -1.42 -12.31 8.81
N TYR A 64 -0.51 -11.34 8.71
CA TYR A 64 0.58 -11.17 9.67
C TYR A 64 0.08 -10.94 11.10
N LEU A 65 -0.89 -10.05 11.31
CA LEU A 65 -1.50 -9.81 12.62
C LEU A 65 -2.11 -11.09 13.20
N ILE A 66 -2.85 -11.85 12.40
CA ILE A 66 -3.46 -13.12 12.81
C ILE A 66 -2.36 -14.13 13.17
N SER A 67 -1.32 -14.26 12.34
CA SER A 67 -0.19 -15.16 12.61
C SER A 67 0.51 -14.80 13.91
N LEU A 68 0.83 -13.52 14.14
CA LEU A 68 1.46 -13.07 15.39
C LEU A 68 0.58 -13.34 16.61
N LEU A 69 -0.73 -13.11 16.50
CA LEU A 69 -1.68 -13.42 17.57
C LEU A 69 -1.67 -14.91 17.90
N LEU A 70 -1.76 -15.79 16.89
CA LEU A 70 -1.74 -17.23 17.07
C LEU A 70 -0.43 -17.72 17.68
N ILE A 71 0.72 -17.24 17.19
CA ILE A 71 2.05 -17.58 17.73
C ILE A 71 2.13 -17.14 19.20
N THR A 72 1.63 -15.94 19.52
CA THR A 72 1.68 -15.37 20.86
C THR A 72 0.75 -16.09 21.85
N MET A 73 -0.37 -16.64 21.38
CA MET A 73 -1.31 -17.40 22.20
C MET A 73 -0.86 -18.85 22.39
N LEU A 74 -0.44 -19.51 21.31
CA LEU A 74 -0.18 -20.95 21.27
C LEU A 74 1.28 -21.29 21.62
N LEU A 75 2.25 -20.68 20.92
CA LEU A 75 3.67 -21.06 21.00
C LEU A 75 4.42 -20.26 22.07
N LYS A 76 4.07 -18.98 22.23
CA LYS A 76 4.74 -18.01 23.13
C LYS A 76 6.26 -17.93 22.90
N ASP A 77 6.72 -18.29 21.70
CA ASP A 77 8.12 -18.37 21.33
C ASP A 77 8.58 -17.09 20.60
N PRO A 78 9.55 -16.33 21.17
CA PRO A 78 10.10 -15.13 20.54
C PRO A 78 10.78 -15.39 19.19
N LEU A 79 11.41 -16.55 19.00
CA LEU A 79 12.15 -16.84 17.77
C LEU A 79 11.19 -17.02 16.59
N THR A 80 10.07 -17.71 16.81
CA THR A 80 9.01 -17.85 15.81
C THR A 80 8.38 -16.50 15.45
N LEU A 81 8.21 -15.59 16.43
CA LEU A 81 7.75 -14.22 16.14
C LEU A 81 8.74 -13.45 15.26
N LEU A 82 10.04 -13.54 15.56
CA LEU A 82 11.10 -12.91 14.78
C LEU A 82 11.15 -13.46 13.36
N LEU A 83 11.10 -14.79 13.20
CA LEU A 83 11.09 -15.43 11.88
C LEU A 83 9.87 -14.97 11.06
N THR A 84 8.69 -14.94 11.68
CA THR A 84 7.45 -14.47 11.03
C THR A 84 7.58 -13.02 10.58
N PHE A 85 8.13 -12.14 11.43
CA PHE A 85 8.41 -10.75 11.08
C PHE A 85 9.39 -10.63 9.91
N VAL A 86 10.50 -11.37 9.92
CA VAL A 86 11.49 -11.31 8.83
C VAL A 86 10.89 -11.75 7.50
N ILE A 87 10.13 -12.84 7.49
CA ILE A 87 9.46 -13.34 6.28
C ILE A 87 8.46 -12.30 5.74
N GLU A 88 7.63 -11.75 6.62
CA GLU A 88 6.64 -10.74 6.24
C GLU A 88 7.32 -9.46 5.72
N PHE A 89 8.35 -8.99 6.42
CA PHE A 89 9.05 -7.76 6.06
C PHE A 89 9.73 -7.89 4.70
N LEU A 90 10.36 -9.03 4.41
CA LEU A 90 10.92 -9.33 3.10
C LEU A 90 9.84 -9.37 2.01
N TYR A 91 8.66 -9.92 2.32
CA TYR A 91 7.54 -10.00 1.39
C TYR A 91 6.92 -8.64 1.09
N ILE A 92 6.75 -7.78 2.10
CA ILE A 92 6.33 -6.38 1.90
C ILE A 92 7.37 -5.63 1.08
N ARG A 93 8.66 -5.75 1.43
CA ARG A 93 9.76 -5.14 0.66
C ARG A 93 9.72 -5.56 -0.80
N TYR A 94 9.56 -6.85 -1.06
CA TYR A 94 9.39 -7.39 -2.41
C TYR A 94 8.21 -6.77 -3.13
N THR A 95 7.04 -6.77 -2.50
CA THR A 95 5.79 -6.27 -3.09
C THR A 95 5.90 -4.78 -3.43
N ILE A 96 6.44 -3.95 -2.53
CA ILE A 96 6.53 -2.51 -2.74
C ILE A 96 7.58 -2.17 -3.80
N ILE A 97 8.77 -2.77 -3.74
CA ILE A 97 9.85 -2.45 -4.69
C ILE A 97 9.47 -2.90 -6.10
N ARG A 98 8.88 -4.10 -6.24
CA ARG A 98 8.46 -4.60 -7.55
C ARG A 98 7.40 -3.72 -8.20
N ASN A 99 6.51 -3.14 -7.40
CA ASN A 99 5.42 -2.28 -7.85
C ASN A 99 5.76 -0.78 -7.78
N TRP A 100 7.03 -0.40 -7.59
CA TRP A 100 7.43 0.97 -7.29
C TRP A 100 6.96 2.00 -8.32
N ASN A 101 7.03 1.66 -9.61
CA ASN A 101 6.64 2.53 -10.71
C ASN A 101 5.13 2.51 -11.02
N LEU A 102 4.40 1.57 -10.41
CA LEU A 102 2.99 1.29 -10.71
C LEU A 102 2.04 1.78 -9.61
N ILE A 103 2.59 2.24 -8.48
CA ILE A 103 1.82 2.78 -7.36
C ILE A 103 2.05 4.29 -7.23
N ILE A 104 0.98 5.00 -6.86
CA ILE A 104 1.05 6.41 -6.52
C ILE A 104 1.70 6.54 -5.13
N GLY A 105 2.73 7.39 -5.01
CA GLY A 105 3.39 7.65 -3.72
C GLY A 105 4.11 6.44 -3.09
N PRO A 106 4.98 5.69 -3.81
CA PRO A 106 5.59 4.45 -3.31
C PRO A 106 6.41 4.63 -2.02
N ARG A 107 7.00 5.82 -1.82
CA ARG A 107 7.75 6.17 -0.61
C ARG A 107 6.87 6.17 0.65
N ALA A 108 5.63 6.65 0.52
CA ALA A 108 4.67 6.70 1.63
C ALA A 108 4.22 5.28 1.99
N TYR A 109 3.89 4.43 1.00
CA TYR A 109 3.60 3.01 1.23
C TYR A 109 4.76 2.29 1.91
N ARG A 110 5.99 2.46 1.42
CA ARG A 110 7.19 1.86 2.03
C ARG A 110 7.33 2.24 3.49
N PHE A 111 7.27 3.53 3.78
CA PHE A 111 7.42 4.01 5.16
C PHE A 111 6.29 3.52 6.06
N PHE A 112 5.05 3.59 5.58
CA PHE A 112 3.88 3.18 6.33
C PHE A 112 3.94 1.69 6.70
N TYR A 113 4.11 0.81 5.70
CA TYR A 113 4.10 -0.62 5.91
C TYR A 113 5.34 -1.12 6.65
N TYR A 114 6.53 -0.54 6.43
CA TYR A 114 7.70 -0.91 7.23
C TYR A 114 7.54 -0.50 8.69
N GLY A 115 7.03 0.72 8.93
CA GLY A 115 6.83 1.26 10.26
C GLY A 115 5.78 0.46 11.04
N ILE A 116 4.59 0.27 10.47
CA ILE A 116 3.51 -0.42 11.18
C ILE A 116 3.85 -1.89 11.45
N SER A 117 4.54 -2.57 10.53
CA SER A 117 4.96 -3.98 10.73
C SER A 117 6.03 -4.09 11.82
N THR A 118 6.98 -3.14 11.87
CA THR A 118 7.98 -3.08 12.93
C THR A 118 7.36 -2.78 14.30
N ILE A 119 6.46 -1.80 14.38
CA ILE A 119 5.74 -1.47 15.62
C ILE A 119 4.92 -2.67 16.10
N THR A 120 4.25 -3.35 15.18
CA THR A 120 3.47 -4.55 15.47
C THR A 120 4.37 -5.66 16.02
N PHE A 121 5.50 -5.95 15.36
CA PHE A 121 6.47 -6.93 15.85
C PHE A 121 6.92 -6.62 17.29
N VAL A 122 7.33 -5.37 17.55
CA VAL A 122 7.77 -4.92 18.88
C VAL A 122 6.63 -5.03 19.91
N ALA A 123 5.39 -4.76 19.50
CA ALA A 123 4.20 -4.90 20.36
C ALA A 123 3.87 -6.35 20.73
N PHE A 124 4.11 -7.32 19.85
CA PHE A 124 3.91 -8.73 20.19
C PHE A 124 5.10 -9.31 20.96
N LEU A 125 6.33 -8.97 20.56
CA LEU A 125 7.55 -9.40 21.24
C LEU A 125 7.60 -8.86 22.67
N GLY A 126 7.38 -7.55 22.85
CA GLY A 126 7.39 -6.93 24.16
C GLY A 126 6.35 -7.53 25.10
N TYR A 127 5.15 -7.86 24.60
CA TYR A 127 4.14 -8.56 25.37
C TYR A 127 4.59 -9.97 25.82
N VAL A 128 5.23 -10.75 24.95
CA VAL A 128 5.79 -12.06 25.31
C VAL A 128 6.89 -11.93 26.36
N LEU A 129 7.74 -10.91 26.27
CA LEU A 129 8.83 -10.67 27.22
C LEU A 129 8.30 -10.19 28.59
N ILE A 130 7.39 -9.22 28.62
CA ILE A 130 6.81 -8.69 29.86
C ILE A 130 6.09 -9.79 30.64
N ARG A 131 5.37 -10.70 29.96
CA ARG A 131 4.73 -11.85 30.62
C ARG A 131 5.70 -12.79 31.35
N LYS A 132 6.99 -12.77 31.03
CA LYS A 132 8.00 -13.59 31.72
C LYS A 132 8.55 -12.93 32.98
N VAL A 133 8.47 -11.60 33.08
CA VAL A 133 9.16 -10.82 34.12
C VAL A 133 8.17 -10.20 35.10
N ALA A 134 7.04 -9.71 34.61
CA ALA A 134 6.08 -8.96 35.40
C ALA A 134 4.76 -9.72 35.55
N THR A 135 4.31 -9.86 36.78
CA THR A 135 3.01 -10.44 37.13
C THR A 135 1.98 -9.37 37.51
N GLU A 136 2.43 -8.16 37.85
CA GLU A 136 1.54 -7.08 38.28
C GLU A 136 0.89 -6.35 37.10
N LEU A 137 -0.38 -5.97 37.29
CA LEU A 137 -1.18 -5.28 36.29
C LEU A 137 -0.55 -3.97 35.79
N ILE A 138 0.16 -3.25 36.68
CA ILE A 138 0.73 -1.93 36.37
C ILE A 138 1.73 -1.99 35.21
N TYR A 139 2.50 -3.07 35.09
CA TYR A 139 3.45 -3.24 33.99
C TYR A 139 2.75 -3.42 32.64
N TYR A 140 1.63 -4.15 32.61
CA TYR A 140 0.83 -4.32 31.39
C TYR A 140 0.17 -3.00 30.96
N LEU A 141 -0.37 -2.22 31.91
CA LEU A 141 -0.96 -0.92 31.62
C LEU A 141 0.08 0.08 31.10
N THR A 142 1.26 0.12 31.75
CA THR A 142 2.37 0.96 31.32
C THR A 142 2.81 0.57 29.91
N TYR A 143 2.95 -0.72 29.65
CA TYR A 143 3.33 -1.24 28.34
C TYR A 143 2.35 -0.87 27.23
N ILE A 144 1.05 -1.11 27.43
CA ILE A 144 0.01 -0.75 26.46
C ILE A 144 0.04 0.75 26.20
N SER A 145 0.22 1.56 27.25
CA SER A 145 0.35 3.02 27.13
C SER A 145 1.57 3.42 26.30
N SER A 146 2.72 2.76 26.50
CA SER A 146 3.92 3.00 25.69
C SER A 146 3.72 2.67 24.21
N ILE A 147 3.11 1.52 23.90
CA ILE A 147 2.80 1.14 22.51
C ILE A 147 1.82 2.14 21.88
N PHE A 148 0.81 2.58 22.62
CA PHE A 148 -0.13 3.59 22.15
C PHE A 148 0.59 4.91 21.79
N VAL A 149 1.49 5.39 22.65
CA VAL A 149 2.29 6.60 22.38
C VAL A 149 3.14 6.41 21.12
N ILE A 150 3.79 5.25 20.94
CA ILE A 150 4.58 4.94 19.74
C ILE A 150 3.71 5.03 18.47
N VAL A 151 2.49 4.47 18.49
CA VAL A 151 1.56 4.51 17.36
C VAL A 151 1.13 5.96 17.06
N VAL A 152 0.83 6.76 18.09
CA VAL A 152 0.46 8.18 17.91
C VAL A 152 1.61 8.98 17.32
N VAL A 153 2.83 8.80 17.83
CA VAL A 153 4.05 9.46 17.32
C VAL A 153 4.32 9.04 15.88
N PHE A 154 4.19 7.75 15.57
CA PHE A 154 4.34 7.24 14.21
C PHE A 154 3.34 7.88 13.25
N ARG A 155 2.06 7.94 13.64
CA ARG A 155 1.02 8.60 12.84
C ARG A 155 1.31 10.08 12.61
N TYR A 156 1.73 10.79 13.66
CA TYR A 156 2.10 12.20 13.58
C TYR A 156 3.27 12.41 12.61
N TYR A 157 4.34 11.62 12.77
CA TYR A 157 5.52 11.69 11.92
C TYR A 157 5.21 11.35 10.47
N PHE A 158 4.39 10.31 10.23
CA PHE A 158 3.94 9.96 8.89
C PHE A 158 3.22 11.13 8.22
N LYS A 159 2.24 11.74 8.91
CA LYS A 159 1.49 12.90 8.42
C LYS A 159 2.41 14.10 8.18
N HIS A 160 3.37 14.36 9.06
CA HIS A 160 4.30 15.48 8.86
C HIS A 160 5.23 15.28 7.66
N LYS A 161 5.71 14.06 7.43
CA LYS A 161 6.70 13.76 6.38
C LYS A 161 6.09 13.53 5.00
N PHE A 162 4.92 12.91 4.93
CA PHE A 162 4.27 12.51 3.69
C PHE A 162 2.90 13.14 3.49
N GLY A 163 2.31 13.75 4.52
CA GLY A 163 0.99 14.33 4.44
C GLY A 163 0.92 15.46 3.43
N ARG A 164 -0.18 15.49 2.68
CA ARG A 164 -0.51 16.58 1.76
C ARG A 164 -2.00 16.86 1.82
N ASP A 165 -2.36 18.12 1.57
CA ASP A 165 -3.75 18.58 1.58
C ASP A 165 -4.37 18.57 0.18
N TYR A 166 -3.80 17.78 -0.74
CA TYR A 166 -4.31 17.61 -2.09
C TYR A 166 -4.15 16.18 -2.59
N THR A 167 -5.01 15.77 -3.52
CA THR A 167 -4.94 14.49 -4.24
C THR A 167 -5.20 14.70 -5.73
N TYR A 168 -5.05 13.65 -6.53
CA TYR A 168 -5.35 13.66 -7.97
C TYR A 168 -6.50 12.71 -8.27
N GLY A 169 -7.33 13.07 -9.25
CA GLY A 169 -8.40 12.23 -9.75
C GLY A 169 -8.70 12.49 -11.22
N ILE A 170 -9.55 11.65 -11.78
CA ILE A 170 -9.99 11.72 -13.19
C ILE A 170 -11.47 12.06 -13.20
N ILE A 171 -11.86 13.02 -14.03
CA ILE A 171 -13.26 13.36 -14.22
C ILE A 171 -13.96 12.26 -15.01
N GLU A 172 -15.05 11.74 -14.44
CA GLU A 172 -15.83 10.65 -15.05
C GLU A 172 -17.19 11.11 -15.55
N GLU A 173 -17.82 12.09 -14.89
CA GLU A 173 -19.16 12.56 -15.24
C GLU A 173 -19.26 14.06 -14.92
N VAL A 174 -19.72 14.86 -15.90
CA VAL A 174 -19.96 16.30 -15.71
C VAL A 174 -21.45 16.59 -15.72
N LYS A 175 -21.97 17.14 -14.62
CA LYS A 175 -23.32 17.71 -14.52
C LYS A 175 -23.25 19.24 -14.61
N GLU A 176 -24.41 19.91 -14.54
CA GLU A 176 -24.51 21.37 -14.65
C GLU A 176 -23.58 22.08 -13.65
N ASP A 177 -23.74 21.80 -12.34
CA ASP A 177 -22.96 22.46 -11.27
C ASP A 177 -21.92 21.56 -10.56
N LEU A 178 -21.96 20.25 -10.81
CA LEU A 178 -21.14 19.26 -10.11
C LEU A 178 -20.38 18.36 -11.08
N VAL A 179 -19.20 17.94 -10.66
CA VAL A 179 -18.36 16.99 -11.38
C VAL A 179 -18.11 15.78 -10.50
N ARG A 180 -18.27 14.59 -11.07
CA ARG A 180 -17.91 13.32 -10.44
C ARG A 180 -16.48 12.99 -10.78
N VAL A 181 -15.63 12.94 -9.76
CA VAL A 181 -14.21 12.63 -9.91
C VAL A 181 -13.93 11.28 -9.26
N PHE A 182 -13.28 10.40 -10.01
CA PHE A 182 -12.71 9.17 -9.48
C PHE A 182 -11.32 9.46 -8.91
N VAL A 183 -11.13 9.12 -7.64
CA VAL A 183 -9.87 9.31 -6.91
C VAL A 183 -9.34 7.95 -6.51
N HIS A 184 -8.06 7.72 -6.78
CA HIS A 184 -7.36 6.50 -6.34
C HIS A 184 -7.11 6.51 -4.83
N ASP A 185 -6.73 5.35 -4.28
CA ASP A 185 -6.19 5.28 -2.92
C ASP A 185 -4.98 6.21 -2.82
N ASP A 186 -4.97 7.10 -1.82
CA ASP A 186 -3.85 7.99 -1.58
C ASP A 186 -3.56 8.07 -0.08
N ILE A 187 -2.59 7.25 0.33
CA ILE A 187 -2.16 7.17 1.72
C ILE A 187 -1.54 8.48 2.23
N ALA A 188 -0.96 9.31 1.35
CA ALA A 188 -0.35 10.59 1.71
C ALA A 188 -1.43 11.65 1.99
N ALA A 189 -2.49 11.70 1.18
CA ALA A 189 -3.64 12.56 1.42
C ALA A 189 -4.65 11.96 2.42
N ASN A 190 -4.49 10.68 2.79
CA ASN A 190 -5.44 9.89 3.58
C ASN A 190 -6.85 9.86 2.95
N VAL A 191 -6.90 9.76 1.62
CA VAL A 191 -8.13 9.68 0.82
C VAL A 191 -8.37 8.24 0.39
N LYS A 192 -9.60 7.75 0.57
CA LYS A 192 -9.99 6.40 0.15
C LYS A 192 -10.34 6.38 -1.34
N PRO A 193 -10.11 5.26 -2.04
CA PRO A 193 -10.49 5.12 -3.45
C PRO A 193 -12.00 5.22 -3.60
N GLY A 194 -12.47 5.97 -4.59
CA GLY A 194 -13.90 6.13 -4.84
C GLY A 194 -14.27 7.30 -5.73
N TYR A 195 -15.58 7.46 -5.91
CA TYR A 195 -16.16 8.57 -6.66
C TYR A 195 -16.61 9.66 -5.70
N TYR A 196 -16.23 10.90 -5.98
CA TYR A 196 -16.57 12.07 -5.18
C TYR A 196 -17.22 13.13 -6.07
N TRP A 197 -18.30 13.73 -5.58
CA TRP A 197 -18.92 14.89 -6.22
C TRP A 197 -18.28 16.17 -5.69
N VAL A 198 -17.78 17.00 -6.59
CA VAL A 198 -17.14 18.27 -6.28
C VAL A 198 -17.71 19.39 -7.16
N PRO A 199 -17.68 20.66 -6.71
CA PRO A 199 -18.14 21.79 -7.50
C PRO A 199 -17.39 21.87 -8.84
N LYS A 200 -18.14 22.15 -9.91
CA LYS A 200 -17.60 22.29 -11.25
C LYS A 200 -16.73 23.54 -11.38
N VAL A 201 -15.69 23.43 -12.21
CA VAL A 201 -14.89 24.55 -12.69
C VAL A 201 -15.14 24.68 -14.20
N SER A 202 -15.16 25.91 -14.71
CA SER A 202 -15.57 26.24 -16.10
C SER A 202 -14.80 25.50 -17.19
N GLU A 203 -13.61 24.98 -16.90
CA GLU A 203 -12.71 24.31 -17.85
C GLU A 203 -12.71 22.78 -17.76
N ALA A 204 -13.51 22.21 -16.86
CA ALA A 204 -13.49 20.78 -16.53
C ALA A 204 -14.27 19.93 -17.55
N LYS A 205 -13.58 19.01 -18.25
CA LYS A 205 -14.17 18.03 -19.18
C LYS A 205 -14.01 16.60 -18.68
N GLU A 206 -14.84 15.70 -19.21
CA GLU A 206 -14.70 14.27 -18.97
C GLU A 206 -13.34 13.75 -19.46
N GLY A 207 -12.67 12.94 -18.65
CA GLY A 207 -11.32 12.45 -18.91
C GLY A 207 -10.19 13.35 -18.44
N ASP A 208 -10.45 14.59 -18.00
CA ASP A 208 -9.39 15.46 -17.49
C ASP A 208 -8.84 14.97 -16.13
N ILE A 209 -7.55 15.21 -15.92
CA ILE A 209 -6.89 14.94 -14.65
C ILE A 209 -7.00 16.21 -13.81
N VAL A 210 -7.55 16.08 -12.60
CA VAL A 210 -7.73 17.21 -11.69
C VAL A 210 -6.95 17.05 -10.40
N LYS A 211 -6.40 18.16 -9.93
CA LYS A 211 -5.86 18.27 -8.57
C LYS A 211 -6.96 18.75 -7.65
N LEU A 212 -7.23 18.00 -6.60
CA LEU A 212 -8.32 18.24 -5.65
C LEU A 212 -7.77 18.68 -4.31
N LEU A 213 -8.33 19.74 -3.73
CA LEU A 213 -8.15 20.10 -2.34
C LEU A 213 -8.83 19.05 -1.45
N VAL A 214 -8.13 18.61 -0.42
CA VAL A 214 -8.57 17.57 0.50
C VAL A 214 -8.77 18.18 1.88
N GLU A 215 -9.97 18.00 2.44
CA GLU A 215 -10.26 18.39 3.81
C GLU A 215 -9.85 17.27 4.76
N ASN A 216 -8.91 17.60 5.66
CA ASN A 216 -8.38 16.66 6.63
C ASN A 216 -9.36 16.48 7.79
N ARG A 217 -9.77 15.24 8.06
CA ARG A 217 -10.65 14.92 9.18
C ARG A 217 -9.87 14.20 10.27
N THR A 218 -9.91 14.72 11.48
CA THR A 218 -9.21 14.11 12.63
C THR A 218 -9.76 12.70 12.88
N PHE A 219 -8.88 11.69 12.86
CA PHE A 219 -9.19 10.26 13.01
C PHE A 219 -10.14 9.65 11.96
N ARG A 220 -10.42 10.34 10.85
CA ARG A 220 -11.19 9.82 9.73
C ARG A 220 -10.41 9.97 8.43
N SER A 221 -10.89 9.32 7.37
CA SER A 221 -10.37 9.56 6.03
C SER A 221 -10.71 10.98 5.59
N SER A 222 -9.77 11.60 4.89
CA SER A 222 -9.94 12.92 4.30
C SER A 222 -10.87 12.83 3.08
N ILE A 223 -11.53 13.94 2.75
CA ILE A 223 -12.50 14.00 1.64
C ILE A 223 -12.08 15.08 0.63
N PRO A 224 -12.10 14.79 -0.68
CA PRO A 224 -11.94 15.82 -1.70
C PRO A 224 -13.11 16.82 -1.68
N VAL A 225 -12.81 18.12 -1.66
CA VAL A 225 -13.83 19.18 -1.53
C VAL A 225 -13.93 20.06 -2.78
N ARG A 226 -12.80 20.41 -3.40
CA ARG A 226 -12.77 21.39 -4.51
C ARG A 226 -11.65 21.08 -5.50
N ILE A 227 -11.86 21.38 -6.77
CA ILE A 227 -10.83 21.34 -7.81
C ILE A 227 -9.93 22.58 -7.68
N LEU A 228 -8.61 22.36 -7.59
CA LEU A 228 -7.59 23.40 -7.54
C LEU A 228 -7.04 23.72 -8.94
N GLU A 229 -6.73 22.67 -9.72
CA GLU A 229 -6.10 22.76 -11.04
C GLU A 229 -6.68 21.67 -11.95
N VAL A 230 -6.85 21.99 -13.23
CA VAL A 230 -7.25 21.05 -14.29
C VAL A 230 -6.06 20.87 -15.23
N SER A 231 -5.61 19.63 -15.40
CA SER A 231 -4.61 19.25 -16.39
C SER A 231 -5.29 18.54 -17.54
N GLN A 232 -5.31 19.16 -18.71
CA GLN A 232 -5.91 18.58 -19.90
C GLN A 232 -5.14 17.33 -20.30
N SER A 233 -5.87 16.25 -20.53
CA SER A 233 -5.35 15.07 -21.24
C SER A 233 -5.01 15.53 -22.67
N SER A 234 -3.73 15.81 -22.94
CA SER A 234 -3.23 16.03 -24.29
C SER A 234 -3.28 14.73 -25.08
N GLN A 235 -4.47 14.33 -25.51
CA GLN A 235 -4.60 13.62 -26.78
C GLN A 235 -4.37 14.67 -27.85
N THR A 236 -3.09 14.87 -28.18
CA THR A 236 -2.66 15.62 -29.35
C THR A 236 -3.28 14.91 -30.56
N SER A 237 -4.37 15.47 -31.08
CA SER A 237 -4.92 15.14 -32.39
C SER A 237 -3.83 15.45 -33.42
N THR A 238 -3.08 14.42 -33.80
CA THR A 238 -2.26 14.42 -35.02
C THR A 238 -3.20 14.26 -36.20
N GLU A 239 -3.96 15.30 -36.51
CA GLU A 239 -4.45 15.55 -37.86
C GLU A 239 -3.97 16.94 -38.25
N PRO A 240 -3.16 17.07 -39.31
CA PRO A 240 -2.85 18.39 -39.85
C PRO A 240 -4.17 18.98 -40.36
N LYS A 241 -4.52 20.16 -39.87
CA LYS A 241 -5.47 21.01 -40.59
C LYS A 241 -4.82 21.33 -41.93
N GLU A 242 -5.38 20.80 -43.01
CA GLU A 242 -5.18 21.35 -44.34
C GLU A 242 -5.58 22.82 -44.26
N GLU A 243 -4.59 23.72 -44.33
CA GLU A 243 -4.82 25.11 -44.69
C GLU A 243 -5.17 25.13 -46.18
N SER A 244 -6.47 25.18 -46.44
CA SER A 244 -7.03 25.64 -47.70
C SER A 244 -7.05 27.17 -47.72
N GLU A 245 -6.62 27.69 -48.88
CA GLU A 245 -6.62 29.08 -49.40
C GLU A 245 -5.37 29.94 -49.14
#